data_AF-A0AAN8HEV8-F1
#
_entry.id   AF-A0AAN8HEV8-F1
#
_cell.length_a   1.000
_cell.length_b   1.000
_cell.length_c   1.000
_cell.angle_alpha   90.00
_cell.angle_beta   90.00
_cell.angle_gamma   90.00
#
_symmetry.space_group_name_H-M   'P 1'
#
loop_
_entity.id
_entity.type
_entity.pdbx_description
1 polymer ?
#
loop_
_entity_poly.entity_id
_entity_poly.type
_entity_poly.pdbx_seq_one_letter_code
_entity_poly.pdbx_strand_id
1 'polypeptide(L)'
;MMKMLLARSLCLLLLLSCLSEPVESRTLNLNSCSVSVHTTELRTHYTDIRSNAIEGDSEIGVRLLNKSLMKQVQDGQKCCLLRLVLRFYVERVFSNYASSQPQQQRHTSALANSFVSIRRAIHACHCQCVEDTQRKIDTVHAEFIKLEISQAVKKAVGELDTVLEWMEGLVLKSRA
;
A
#
# COMPACT_ATOMS: atom_id res chain seq x y z
N MET A 1 31.48 23.40 -32.71
CA MET A 1 30.16 22.72 -32.74
C MET A 1 29.97 21.70 -31.60
N MET A 2 30.93 20.78 -31.40
CA MET A 2 30.84 19.70 -30.38
C MET A 2 30.75 20.18 -28.91
N LYS A 3 31.43 21.28 -28.55
CA LYS A 3 31.38 21.90 -27.20
C LYS A 3 30.00 22.47 -26.83
N MET A 4 29.25 22.99 -27.81
CA MET A 4 27.90 23.54 -27.57
C MET A 4 26.84 22.45 -27.37
N LEU A 5 27.01 21.30 -28.04
CA LEU A 5 26.13 20.13 -27.85
C LEU A 5 26.32 19.51 -26.46
N LEU A 6 27.57 19.42 -25.99
CA LEU A 6 27.90 18.96 -24.64
C LEU A 6 27.32 19.87 -23.56
N ALA A 7 27.44 21.20 -23.71
CA ALA A 7 26.88 22.16 -22.76
C ALA A 7 25.34 22.09 -22.67
N ARG A 8 24.65 21.93 -23.81
CA ARG A 8 23.19 21.76 -23.86
C ARG A 8 22.74 20.45 -23.21
N SER A 9 23.47 19.35 -23.47
CA SER A 9 23.20 18.05 -22.86
C SER A 9 23.40 18.09 -21.34
N LEU A 10 24.45 18.75 -20.87
CA LEU A 10 24.74 18.89 -19.44
C LEU A 10 23.68 19.75 -18.73
N CYS A 11 23.23 20.82 -19.39
CA CYS A 11 22.15 21.67 -18.89
C CYS A 11 20.81 20.92 -18.82
N LEU A 12 20.50 20.08 -19.82
CA LEU A 12 19.29 19.24 -19.79
C LEU A 12 19.34 18.20 -18.67
N LEU A 13 20.50 17.56 -18.46
CA LEU A 13 20.73 16.59 -17.38
C LEU A 13 20.59 17.25 -16.00
N LEU A 14 21.13 18.46 -15.83
CA LEU A 14 20.98 19.24 -14.60
C LEU A 14 19.52 19.61 -14.32
N LEU A 15 18.78 20.03 -15.35
CA LEU A 15 17.34 20.33 -15.23
C LEU A 15 16.53 19.08 -14.87
N LEU A 16 16.86 17.92 -15.45
CA LEU A 16 16.22 16.63 -15.12
C LEU A 16 16.51 16.21 -13.67
N SER A 17 17.72 16.43 -13.16
CA SER A 17 18.08 16.13 -11.77
C SER A 17 17.42 17.06 -10.74
N CYS A 18 17.02 18.27 -11.14
CA CYS A 18 16.29 19.20 -10.25
C CYS A 18 14.79 18.93 -10.19
N LEU A 19 14.24 18.15 -11.13
CA LEU A 19 12.81 17.79 -11.17
C LEU A 19 12.51 16.50 -10.40
N SER A 20 13.52 15.68 -10.11
CA SER A 20 13.37 14.50 -9.26
C SER A 20 13.36 14.94 -7.80
N GLU A 21 12.17 14.95 -7.18
CA GLU A 21 12.13 14.91 -5.72
C GLU A 21 12.86 13.64 -5.24
N PRO A 22 13.67 13.71 -4.17
CA PRO A 22 14.30 12.54 -3.61
C PRO A 22 13.19 11.57 -3.19
N VAL A 23 13.04 10.50 -3.97
CA VAL A 23 12.13 9.41 -3.64
C VAL A 23 12.71 8.67 -2.44
N GLU A 24 12.24 9.05 -1.25
CA GLU A 24 12.70 8.43 -0.01
C GLU A 24 12.05 7.04 0.11
N SER A 25 12.83 6.00 -0.18
CA SER A 25 12.41 4.64 0.09
C SER A 25 12.71 4.25 1.54
N ARG A 26 11.73 3.62 2.19
CA ARG A 26 11.86 3.08 3.55
C ARG A 26 11.96 1.56 3.48
N THR A 27 12.81 0.97 4.31
CA THR A 27 12.93 -0.51 4.36
C THR A 27 12.03 -1.06 5.46
N LEU A 28 11.08 -1.93 5.09
CA LEU A 28 10.26 -2.67 6.03
C LEU A 28 11.00 -3.92 6.51
N ASN A 29 11.01 -4.16 7.83
CA ASN A 29 11.49 -5.40 8.43
C ASN A 29 10.32 -6.37 8.64
N LEU A 30 10.32 -7.43 7.84
CA LEU A 30 9.35 -8.51 7.87
C LEU A 30 9.97 -9.78 8.47
N ASN A 31 10.76 -9.60 9.53
CA ASN A 31 11.61 -10.62 10.18
C ASN A 31 12.78 -11.07 9.29
N SER A 32 12.67 -12.22 8.62
CA SER A 32 13.73 -12.75 7.73
C SER A 32 13.75 -12.11 6.35
N CYS A 33 12.92 -11.10 6.12
CA CYS A 33 12.72 -10.44 4.84
C CYS A 33 12.77 -8.92 5.02
N SER A 34 13.45 -8.23 4.10
CA SER A 34 13.52 -6.77 4.04
C SER A 34 13.06 -6.30 2.68
N VAL A 35 12.09 -5.38 2.65
CA VAL A 35 11.54 -4.84 1.39
C VAL A 35 11.56 -3.32 1.39
N SER A 36 11.96 -2.74 0.27
CA SER A 36 12.00 -1.29 0.04
C SER A 36 10.62 -0.80 -0.38
N VAL A 37 10.09 0.23 0.27
CA VAL A 37 8.74 0.76 0.07
C VAL A 37 8.74 2.30 0.12
N HIS A 38 8.06 2.92 -0.83
CA HIS A 38 7.85 4.37 -0.87
C HIS A 38 6.62 4.78 -0.04
N THR A 39 6.75 4.75 1.29
CA THR A 39 5.62 5.01 2.21
C THR A 39 5.02 6.42 2.03
N THR A 40 5.86 7.41 1.74
CA THR A 40 5.40 8.79 1.48
C THR A 40 4.51 8.86 0.23
N GLU A 41 4.88 8.18 -0.85
CA GLU A 41 4.07 8.12 -2.08
C GLU A 41 2.73 7.41 -1.85
N LEU A 42 2.73 6.30 -1.11
CA LEU A 42 1.50 5.62 -0.70
C LEU A 42 0.57 6.57 0.08
N ARG A 43 1.12 7.37 1.00
CA ARG A 43 0.37 8.35 1.79
C ARG A 43 -0.21 9.46 0.93
N THR A 44 0.57 9.98 -0.01
CA THR A 44 0.10 11.00 -0.96
C THR A 44 -1.12 10.50 -1.72
N HIS A 45 -0.99 9.38 -2.42
CA HIS A 45 -2.11 8.84 -3.22
C HIS A 45 -3.31 8.44 -2.38
N TYR A 46 -3.10 7.93 -1.16
CA TYR A 46 -4.21 7.62 -0.27
C TYR A 46 -4.96 8.88 0.18
N THR A 47 -4.24 9.94 0.55
CA THR A 47 -4.83 11.21 1.02
C THR A 47 -5.80 11.78 -0.02
N ASP A 48 -5.46 11.70 -1.30
CA ASP A 48 -6.28 12.17 -2.42
C ASP A 48 -7.62 11.41 -2.58
N ILE A 49 -7.70 10.14 -2.18
CA ILE A 49 -8.92 9.32 -2.29
C ILE A 49 -9.64 9.08 -0.96
N ARG A 50 -8.98 9.38 0.17
CA ARG A 50 -9.44 9.06 1.52
C ARG A 50 -10.80 9.68 1.84
N SER A 51 -10.97 10.99 1.60
CA SER A 51 -12.22 11.68 1.96
C SER A 51 -13.41 11.07 1.23
N ASN A 52 -13.26 10.83 -0.07
CA ASN A 52 -14.30 10.24 -0.90
C ASN A 52 -14.68 8.82 -0.44
N ALA A 53 -13.69 8.01 -0.06
CA ALA A 53 -13.93 6.66 0.45
C ALA A 53 -14.68 6.68 1.79
N ILE A 54 -14.28 7.56 2.72
CA ILE A 54 -14.89 7.68 4.06
C ILE A 54 -16.30 8.27 3.97
N GLU A 55 -16.50 9.34 3.18
CA GLU A 55 -17.82 9.94 2.98
C GLU A 55 -18.78 9.00 2.27
N GLY A 56 -18.26 8.12 1.42
CA GLY A 56 -19.04 7.13 0.70
C GLY A 56 -19.33 5.85 1.48
N ASP A 57 -18.73 5.63 2.65
CA ASP A 57 -18.91 4.45 3.50
C ASP A 57 -20.15 4.61 4.39
N SER A 58 -21.24 3.93 4.03
CA SER A 58 -22.47 3.92 4.83
C SER A 58 -22.47 2.88 5.97
N GLU A 59 -21.48 1.99 6.02
CA GLU A 59 -21.47 0.80 6.87
C GLU A 59 -20.67 1.03 8.16
N ILE A 60 -20.90 2.15 8.85
CA ILE A 60 -20.04 2.66 9.95
C ILE A 60 -19.87 1.65 11.11
N GLY A 61 -20.86 0.77 11.33
CA GLY A 61 -20.83 -0.26 12.38
C GLY A 61 -19.95 -1.47 12.06
N VAL A 62 -19.51 -1.62 10.80
CA VAL A 62 -18.69 -2.75 10.36
C VAL A 62 -17.24 -2.30 10.21
N ARG A 63 -16.32 -3.13 10.72
CA ARG A 63 -14.87 -2.90 10.62
C ARG A 63 -14.19 -4.10 9.98
N LEU A 64 -13.54 -3.88 8.83
CA LEU A 64 -12.85 -4.96 8.11
C LEU A 64 -11.45 -5.18 8.69
N LEU A 65 -10.73 -4.11 8.98
CA LEU A 65 -9.34 -4.08 9.38
C LEU A 65 -9.22 -3.51 10.79
N ASN A 66 -9.14 -4.41 11.75
CA ASN A 66 -8.91 -4.04 13.13
C ASN A 66 -7.40 -3.81 13.38
N LYS A 67 -7.06 -2.75 14.13
CA LYS A 67 -5.68 -2.53 14.60
C LYS A 67 -5.14 -3.73 15.38
N SER A 68 -5.99 -4.47 16.11
CA SER A 68 -5.58 -5.69 16.82
C SER A 68 -5.15 -6.80 15.86
N LEU A 69 -5.82 -6.97 14.71
CA LEU A 69 -5.49 -7.97 13.70
C LEU A 69 -4.05 -7.81 13.20
N MET A 70 -3.63 -6.56 12.99
CA MET A 70 -2.31 -6.18 12.47
C MET A 70 -1.22 -6.07 13.56
N LYS A 71 -1.56 -5.60 14.76
CA LYS A 71 -0.58 -5.41 15.85
C LYS A 71 -0.27 -6.68 16.63
N GLN A 72 -1.20 -7.64 16.69
CA GLN A 72 -1.02 -8.92 17.40
C GLN A 72 -0.64 -10.04 16.43
N VAL A 73 0.37 -9.77 15.61
CA VAL A 73 0.91 -10.75 14.65
C VAL A 73 2.14 -11.37 15.26
N GLN A 74 2.17 -12.71 15.31
CA GLN A 74 3.32 -13.45 15.80
C GLN A 74 4.58 -13.10 15.00
N ASP A 75 5.74 -13.11 15.66
CA ASP A 75 6.99 -12.92 14.96
C ASP A 75 7.20 -14.03 13.91
N GLY A 76 7.73 -13.65 12.74
CA GLY A 76 7.83 -14.51 11.57
C GLY A 76 6.58 -14.51 10.67
N GLN A 77 5.42 -14.05 11.15
CA GLN A 77 4.18 -14.02 10.36
C GLN A 77 3.89 -12.68 9.66
N LYS A 78 4.65 -11.63 9.97
CA LYS A 78 4.50 -10.28 9.39
C LYS A 78 4.63 -10.30 7.86
N CYS A 79 5.61 -11.04 7.33
CA CYS A 79 5.84 -11.26 5.90
C CYS A 79 4.59 -11.85 5.21
N CYS A 80 4.07 -12.94 5.78
CA CYS A 80 2.91 -13.64 5.24
C CYS A 80 1.65 -12.76 5.28
N LEU A 81 1.34 -12.16 6.45
CA LEU A 81 0.14 -11.34 6.58
C LEU A 81 0.17 -10.14 5.64
N LEU A 82 1.30 -9.44 5.54
CA LEU A 82 1.41 -8.30 4.63
C LEU A 82 1.19 -8.74 3.18
N ARG A 83 1.76 -9.88 2.77
CA ARG A 83 1.52 -10.45 1.42
C ARG A 83 0.04 -10.69 1.14
N LEU A 84 -0.69 -11.23 2.12
CA LEU A 84 -2.12 -11.55 2.03
C LEU A 84 -2.99 -10.28 2.02
N VAL A 85 -2.68 -9.30 2.86
CA VAL A 85 -3.37 -8.00 2.89
C VAL A 85 -3.18 -7.24 1.58
N LEU A 86 -1.95 -7.14 1.08
CA LEU A 86 -1.68 -6.50 -0.22
C LEU A 86 -2.44 -7.20 -1.35
N ARG A 87 -2.50 -8.54 -1.31
CA ARG A 87 -3.29 -9.33 -2.28
C ARG A 87 -4.78 -9.00 -2.20
N PHE A 88 -5.36 -8.97 -1.01
CA PHE A 88 -6.76 -8.61 -0.79
C PHE A 88 -7.08 -7.23 -1.40
N TYR A 89 -6.23 -6.22 -1.11
CA TYR A 89 -6.42 -4.88 -1.65
C TYR A 89 -6.34 -4.83 -3.18
N VAL A 90 -5.34 -5.46 -3.78
CA VAL A 90 -5.19 -5.45 -5.25
C VAL A 90 -6.32 -6.19 -5.93
N GLU A 91 -6.66 -7.40 -5.46
CA GLU A 91 -7.56 -8.30 -6.18
C GLU A 91 -9.04 -8.06 -5.90
N ARG A 92 -9.38 -7.55 -4.71
CA ARG A 92 -10.78 -7.35 -4.27
C ARG A 92 -11.15 -5.89 -4.13
N VAL A 93 -10.25 -5.05 -3.63
CA VAL A 93 -10.57 -3.65 -3.31
C VAL A 93 -10.35 -2.75 -4.52
N PHE A 94 -9.10 -2.54 -4.94
CA PHE A 94 -8.76 -1.60 -6.01
C PHE A 94 -9.30 -2.00 -7.38
N SER A 95 -9.42 -3.31 -7.65
CA SER A 95 -10.03 -3.84 -8.88
C SER A 95 -11.51 -3.47 -9.02
N ASN A 96 -12.20 -3.22 -7.91
CA ASN A 96 -13.63 -2.90 -7.86
C ASN A 96 -13.91 -1.46 -7.37
N TYR A 97 -12.88 -0.71 -6.99
CA TYR A 97 -12.99 0.69 -6.58
C TYR A 97 -12.90 1.61 -7.81
N ALA A 98 -14.05 1.89 -8.41
CA ALA A 98 -14.18 2.81 -9.52
C ALA A 98 -14.59 4.20 -9.03
N SER A 99 -13.88 5.24 -9.48
CA SER A 99 -14.31 6.63 -9.33
C SER A 99 -14.65 7.23 -10.69
N SER A 100 -15.74 8.01 -10.74
CA SER A 100 -16.08 8.83 -11.91
C SER A 100 -15.13 10.02 -12.08
N GLN A 101 -14.33 10.36 -11.06
CA GLN A 101 -13.35 11.44 -11.10
C GLN A 101 -12.00 10.90 -11.61
N PRO A 102 -11.50 11.36 -12.78
CA PRO A 102 -10.26 10.85 -13.36
C PRO A 102 -9.05 10.97 -12.43
N GLN A 103 -8.99 12.03 -11.63
CA GLN A 103 -7.93 12.25 -10.63
C GLN A 103 -7.91 11.12 -9.60
N GLN A 104 -9.04 10.81 -8.97
CA GLN A 104 -9.16 9.74 -7.98
C GLN A 104 -8.88 8.36 -8.57
N GLN A 105 -9.30 8.13 -9.82
CA GLN A 105 -8.99 6.87 -10.52
C GLN A 105 -7.48 6.70 -10.74
N ARG A 106 -6.75 7.76 -11.08
CA ARG A 106 -5.28 7.73 -11.21
C ARG A 106 -4.60 7.40 -9.88
N HIS A 107 -5.00 8.03 -8.78
CA HIS A 107 -4.45 7.75 -7.45
C HIS A 107 -4.74 6.32 -6.99
N THR A 108 -5.96 5.82 -7.25
CA THR A 108 -6.32 4.41 -6.98
C THR A 108 -5.44 3.46 -7.78
N SER A 109 -5.20 3.76 -9.06
CA SER A 109 -4.35 2.94 -9.94
C SER A 109 -2.88 2.96 -9.49
N ALA A 110 -2.39 4.11 -9.05
CA ALA A 110 -1.04 4.25 -8.51
C ALA A 110 -0.88 3.43 -7.21
N LEU A 111 -1.83 3.50 -6.28
CA LEU A 111 -1.85 2.66 -5.08
C LEU A 111 -1.84 1.16 -5.43
N ALA A 112 -2.69 0.74 -6.36
CA ALA A 112 -2.76 -0.65 -6.80
C ALA A 112 -1.41 -1.13 -7.36
N ASN A 113 -0.77 -0.32 -8.20
CA ASN A 113 0.55 -0.64 -8.76
C ASN A 113 1.64 -0.71 -7.69
N SER A 114 1.65 0.24 -6.74
CA SER A 114 2.59 0.20 -5.62
C SER A 114 2.38 -1.06 -4.78
N PHE A 115 1.13 -1.44 -4.49
CA PHE A 115 0.80 -2.67 -3.75
C PHE A 115 1.23 -3.93 -4.50
N VAL A 116 1.06 -3.96 -5.84
CA VAL A 116 1.58 -5.05 -6.69
C VAL A 116 3.10 -5.13 -6.60
N SER A 117 3.80 -4.00 -6.68
CA SER A 117 5.27 -3.94 -6.61
C SER A 117 5.79 -4.47 -5.27
N ILE A 118 5.21 -3.99 -4.16
CA ILE A 118 5.57 -4.45 -2.81
C ILE A 118 5.28 -5.94 -2.66
N ARG A 119 4.13 -6.42 -3.13
CA ARG A 119 3.78 -7.84 -3.09
C ARG A 119 4.77 -8.70 -3.88
N ARG A 120 5.25 -8.24 -5.04
CA ARG A 120 6.30 -8.92 -5.82
C ARG A 120 7.62 -8.97 -5.07
N ALA A 121 8.03 -7.87 -4.42
CA ALA A 121 9.23 -7.84 -3.59
C ALA A 121 9.12 -8.83 -2.41
N ILE A 122 7.98 -8.87 -1.72
CA ILE A 122 7.72 -9.82 -0.63
C ILE A 122 7.66 -11.26 -1.16
N HIS A 123 7.15 -11.50 -2.36
CA HIS A 123 7.10 -12.85 -2.94
C HIS A 123 8.51 -13.45 -3.15
N ALA A 124 9.53 -12.62 -3.37
CA ALA A 124 10.92 -13.09 -3.42
C ALA A 124 11.41 -13.60 -2.04
N CYS A 125 10.80 -13.13 -0.96
CA CYS A 125 10.98 -13.69 0.37
C CYS A 125 10.14 -14.96 0.52
N HIS A 126 10.77 -16.09 0.81
CA HIS A 126 10.07 -17.33 1.18
C HIS A 126 9.36 -17.15 2.55
N CYS A 127 8.26 -16.42 2.61
CA CYS A 127 7.47 -16.21 3.83
C CYS A 127 6.85 -17.54 4.29
N GLN A 128 7.05 -17.90 5.56
CA GLN A 128 6.30 -19.00 6.18
C GLN A 128 4.91 -18.49 6.60
N CYS A 129 3.86 -19.20 6.20
CA CYS A 129 2.48 -18.90 6.53
C CYS A 129 1.90 -20.02 7.39
N VAL A 130 1.49 -19.71 8.62
CA VAL A 130 0.76 -20.65 9.48
C VAL A 130 -0.75 -20.43 9.39
N GLU A 131 -1.52 -21.41 9.84
CA GLU A 131 -2.99 -21.39 9.77
C GLU A 131 -3.61 -20.16 10.44
N ASP A 132 -3.10 -19.74 11.60
CA ASP A 132 -3.60 -18.56 12.31
C ASP A 132 -3.51 -17.26 11.48
N THR A 133 -2.46 -17.14 10.66
CA THR A 133 -2.28 -15.98 9.77
C THR A 133 -3.27 -16.01 8.62
N GLN A 134 -3.55 -17.20 8.08
CA GLN A 134 -4.57 -17.40 7.06
C GLN A 134 -5.96 -17.09 7.62
N ARG A 135 -6.27 -17.59 8.83
CA ARG A 135 -7.54 -17.32 9.51
C ARG A 135 -7.78 -15.83 9.73
N LYS A 136 -6.74 -15.05 10.05
CA LYS A 136 -6.84 -13.59 10.16
C LYS A 136 -7.31 -12.95 8.85
N ILE A 137 -6.72 -13.29 7.70
CA ILE A 137 -7.16 -12.71 6.43
C ILE A 137 -8.54 -13.26 6.00
N ASP A 138 -8.84 -14.51 6.32
CA ASP A 138 -10.14 -15.12 6.02
C ASP A 138 -11.26 -14.40 6.76
N THR A 139 -11.04 -13.94 8.01
CA THR A 139 -11.99 -13.07 8.72
C THR A 139 -12.23 -11.76 7.98
N VAL A 140 -11.17 -11.12 7.46
CA VAL A 140 -11.32 -9.88 6.66
C VAL A 140 -12.14 -10.16 5.41
N HIS A 141 -11.86 -11.26 4.71
CA HIS A 141 -12.64 -11.68 3.56
C HIS A 141 -14.10 -11.96 3.91
N ALA A 142 -14.37 -12.64 5.03
CA ALA A 142 -15.71 -12.98 5.48
C ALA A 142 -16.54 -11.74 5.82
N GLU A 143 -15.96 -10.72 6.47
CA GLU A 143 -16.66 -9.46 6.71
C GLU A 143 -16.85 -8.66 5.41
N PHE A 144 -15.86 -8.68 4.50
CA PHE A 144 -15.97 -7.98 3.22
C PHE A 144 -17.11 -8.51 2.35
N ILE A 145 -17.28 -9.84 2.26
CA ILE A 145 -18.32 -10.45 1.40
C ILE A 145 -19.75 -10.32 1.96
N LYS A 146 -19.92 -9.94 3.24
CA LYS A 146 -21.24 -9.66 3.81
C LYS A 146 -21.82 -8.33 3.31
N LEU A 147 -20.96 -7.44 2.82
CA LEU A 147 -21.34 -6.13 2.32
C LEU A 147 -21.56 -6.19 0.80
N GLU A 148 -22.46 -5.35 0.30
CA GLU A 148 -22.56 -5.07 -1.13
C GLU A 148 -21.22 -4.57 -1.66
N ILE A 149 -20.78 -5.07 -2.83
CA ILE A 149 -19.42 -4.83 -3.32
C ILE A 149 -19.07 -3.34 -3.39
N SER A 150 -20.02 -2.50 -3.78
CA SER A 150 -19.85 -1.04 -3.88
C SER A 150 -19.64 -0.35 -2.54
N GLN A 151 -20.15 -0.93 -1.44
CA GLN A 151 -19.92 -0.46 -0.07
C GLN A 151 -18.66 -1.08 0.52
N ALA A 152 -18.44 -2.38 0.29
CA ALA A 152 -17.29 -3.12 0.77
C ALA A 152 -15.97 -2.48 0.33
N VAL A 153 -15.87 -2.06 -0.93
CA VAL A 153 -14.67 -1.41 -1.46
C VAL A 153 -14.43 -0.03 -0.86
N LYS A 154 -15.48 0.78 -0.65
CA LYS A 154 -15.37 2.10 -0.04
C LYS A 154 -14.91 1.99 1.40
N LYS A 155 -15.51 1.07 2.16
CA LYS A 155 -15.07 0.74 3.51
C LYS A 155 -13.60 0.31 3.54
N ALA A 156 -13.21 -0.66 2.71
CA ALA A 156 -11.83 -1.14 2.69
C ALA A 156 -10.82 -0.04 2.31
N VAL A 157 -11.16 0.85 1.37
CA VAL A 157 -10.33 2.03 1.06
C VAL A 157 -10.32 3.01 2.22
N GLY A 158 -11.45 3.32 2.84
CA GLY A 158 -11.54 4.21 4.01
C GLY A 158 -10.76 3.71 5.22
N GLU A 159 -10.61 2.39 5.37
CA GLU A 159 -9.81 1.75 6.42
C GLU A 159 -8.34 1.53 6.06
N LEU A 160 -7.92 1.88 4.83
CA LEU A 160 -6.55 1.65 4.33
C LEU A 160 -5.47 2.33 5.20
N ASP A 161 -5.84 3.41 5.89
CA ASP A 161 -5.00 4.06 6.89
C ASP A 161 -4.42 3.07 7.92
N THR A 162 -5.22 2.08 8.34
CA THR A 162 -4.81 1.04 9.30
C THR A 162 -3.66 0.19 8.75
N VAL A 163 -3.66 -0.10 7.44
CA VAL A 163 -2.60 -0.87 6.79
C VAL A 163 -1.35 -0.03 6.62
N LEU A 164 -1.49 1.23 6.19
CA LEU A 164 -0.35 2.13 5.99
C LEU A 164 0.33 2.46 7.32
N GLU A 165 -0.42 2.74 8.39
CA GLU A 165 0.12 2.92 9.74
C GLU A 165 0.89 1.67 10.21
N TRP A 166 0.36 0.47 9.90
CA TRP A 166 1.04 -0.77 10.24
C TRP A 166 2.35 -0.93 9.48
N MET A 167 2.35 -0.69 8.17
CA MET A 167 3.57 -0.73 7.34
C MET A 167 4.63 0.26 7.84
N GLU A 168 4.25 1.47 8.21
CA GLU A 168 5.17 2.47 8.78
C GLU A 168 5.77 2.01 10.11
N GLY A 169 4.99 1.30 10.93
CA GLY A 169 5.47 0.66 12.15
C GLY A 169 6.50 -0.47 11.92
N LEU A 170 6.57 -1.01 10.70
CA LEU A 170 7.54 -2.03 10.30
C LEU A 170 8.83 -1.43 9.72
N VAL A 171 8.90 -0.11 9.51
CA VAL A 171 10.09 0.55 8.98
C VAL A 171 11.27 0.36 9.95
N LEU A 172 12.40 -0.11 9.42
CA LEU A 172 13.65 -0.16 10.16
C LEU A 172 14.01 1.23 10.65
N LYS A 173 14.05 1.40 11.98
CA LYS A 173 14.62 2.60 12.58
C LYS A 173 16.13 2.49 12.45
N SER A 174 16.75 3.37 11.68
CA SER A 174 18.20 3.58 11.74
C SER A 174 18.56 3.92 13.19
N ARG A 175 19.45 3.15 13.81
CA ARG A 175 20.15 3.61 15.01
C ARG A 175 20.87 4.90 14.61
N ALA A 176 20.46 6.01 15.19
CA ALA A 176 21.27 7.22 15.23
C ALA A 176 22.51 6.97 16.09
#